data_AF-A0A814REI3-F1
#
_entry.id   AF-A0A814REI3-F1
#
_cell.length_a   1.000
_cell.length_b   1.000
_cell.length_c   1.000
_cell.angle_alpha   90.00
_cell.angle_beta   90.00
_cell.angle_gamma   90.00
#
_symmetry.space_group_name_H-M   'P 1'
#
loop_
_entity.id
_entity.type
_entity.pdbx_description
1 polymer ?
#
loop_
_entity_poly.entity_id
_entity_poly.type
_entity_poly.pdbx_seq_one_letter_code
_entity_poly.pdbx_strand_id
1 'polypeptide(L)'
;MLVVTRTELLILVKAVQFRERINQKQPDLSLIEEIDRWKTKTIKLIRQALVEETQNIIEQIEEKFNKRVIRWWNESQQEILIDNVSCHGLAMDKDGYPYVSDWKKHEVRKWKMGEGKLVAGGNGRGNNLNQLYHPERVIVDKCGGKGSNQLSYPPGLSFDAEGNLYIVDFGNVRIQKFDLVC
;
A
#
# COMPACT_ATOMS: atom_id res chain seq x y z
N MET A 1 -18.58 14.28 22.81
CA MET A 1 -18.22 15.68 22.52
C MET A 1 -17.73 15.68 21.08
N LEU A 2 -18.53 16.17 20.14
CA LEU A 2 -18.11 16.26 18.72
C LEU A 2 -16.97 17.27 18.64
N VAL A 3 -15.75 16.79 18.41
CA VAL A 3 -14.59 17.66 18.20
C VAL A 3 -14.74 18.20 16.78
N VAL A 4 -15.34 19.38 16.65
CA VAL A 4 -15.38 20.11 15.39
C VAL A 4 -13.94 20.42 15.00
N THR A 5 -13.47 19.91 13.87
CA THR A 5 -12.09 20.09 13.45
C THR A 5 -11.84 21.56 13.09
N ARG A 6 -10.60 22.03 13.24
CA ARG A 6 -10.20 23.43 12.88
C ARG A 6 -10.59 23.80 11.44
N THR A 7 -10.69 22.79 10.57
CA THR A 7 -11.05 22.93 9.15
C THR A 7 -12.55 23.13 8.96
N GLU A 8 -13.40 22.45 9.72
CA GLU A 8 -14.86 22.64 9.71
C GLU A 8 -15.26 24.05 10.15
N LEU A 9 -14.63 24.56 11.20
CA LEU A 9 -14.79 25.93 11.68
C LEU A 9 -14.37 26.96 10.61
N LEU A 10 -13.26 26.71 9.90
CA LEU A 10 -12.79 27.58 8.82
C LEU A 10 -13.74 27.58 7.61
N ILE A 11 -14.33 26.43 7.27
CA ILE A 11 -15.33 26.31 6.20
C ILE A 11 -16.60 27.09 6.56
N LEU A 12 -17.09 26.94 7.79
CA LEU A 12 -18.27 27.66 8.29
C LEU A 12 -18.06 29.18 8.28
N VAL A 13 -16.92 29.66 8.79
CA VAL A 13 -16.58 31.10 8.78
C VAL A 13 -16.53 31.64 7.35
N LYS A 14 -15.89 30.91 6.42
CA LYS A 14 -15.82 31.31 5.00
C LYS A 14 -17.19 31.27 4.31
N ALA A 15 -18.07 30.34 4.69
CA ALA A 15 -19.43 30.26 4.16
C ALA A 15 -20.30 31.44 4.63
N VAL A 16 -20.18 31.83 5.90
CA VAL A 16 -20.87 33.02 6.44
C VAL A 16 -20.41 34.29 5.72
N GLN A 17 -19.09 34.51 5.62
CA GLN A 17 -18.52 35.67 4.92
C GLN A 17 -18.88 35.71 3.42
N PHE A 18 -19.05 34.56 2.79
CA PHE A 18 -19.47 34.49 1.39
C PHE A 18 -20.96 34.83 1.25
N ARG A 19 -21.82 34.28 2.12
CA ARG A 19 -23.25 34.59 2.16
C ARG A 19 -23.51 36.09 2.35
N GLU A 20 -22.78 36.73 3.25
CA GLU A 20 -22.87 38.18 3.48
C GLU A 20 -22.53 39.00 2.24
N ARG A 21 -21.52 38.57 1.46
CA ARG A 21 -21.15 39.23 0.20
C ARG A 21 -22.19 39.03 -0.90
N ILE A 22 -22.77 37.83 -1.02
CA ILE A 22 -23.83 37.56 -2.01
C ILE A 22 -25.06 38.44 -1.73
N ASN A 23 -25.43 38.60 -0.45
CA ASN A 23 -26.56 39.42 -0.04
C ASN A 23 -26.41 40.91 -0.39
N GLN A 24 -25.21 41.38 -0.73
CA GLN A 24 -24.92 42.77 -1.10
C GLN A 24 -24.87 43.01 -2.63
N LYS A 25 -24.98 41.97 -3.46
CA LYS A 25 -24.85 42.06 -4.93
C LYS A 25 -26.16 41.81 -5.66
N GLN A 26 -26.35 42.47 -6.81
CA GLN A 26 -27.45 42.17 -7.74
C GLN A 26 -27.09 40.94 -8.59
N PRO A 27 -28.03 40.02 -8.92
CA PRO A 27 -27.69 38.78 -9.62
C PRO A 27 -27.25 39.05 -11.08
N ASP A 28 -26.02 38.65 -11.42
CA ASP A 28 -25.46 38.71 -12.77
C ASP A 28 -24.57 37.47 -13.08
N LEU A 29 -24.06 37.37 -14.31
CA LEU A 29 -23.18 36.28 -14.74
C LEU A 29 -21.89 36.17 -13.91
N SER A 30 -21.34 37.30 -13.47
CA SER A 30 -20.14 37.37 -12.62
C SER A 30 -20.38 36.73 -11.25
N LEU A 31 -21.57 36.95 -10.67
CA LEU A 31 -21.99 36.34 -9.42
C LEU A 31 -22.11 34.81 -9.54
N ILE A 32 -22.62 34.30 -10.66
CA ILE A 32 -22.74 32.85 -10.92
C ILE A 32 -21.34 32.20 -10.99
N GLU A 33 -20.40 32.79 -11.71
CA GLU A 33 -19.02 32.31 -11.78
C GLU A 33 -18.28 32.38 -10.43
N GLU A 34 -18.58 33.39 -9.61
CA GLU A 34 -18.06 33.50 -8.25
C GLU A 34 -18.60 32.38 -7.35
N ILE A 35 -19.90 32.08 -7.43
CA ILE A 35 -20.55 30.98 -6.71
C ILE A 35 -19.96 29.63 -7.11
N ASP A 36 -19.75 29.36 -8.40
CA ASP A 36 -19.22 28.07 -8.86
C ASP A 36 -17.75 27.87 -8.49
N ARG A 37 -16.93 28.93 -8.56
CA ARG A 37 -15.56 28.90 -8.02
C ARG A 37 -15.55 28.63 -6.52
N TRP A 38 -16.45 29.26 -5.77
CA TRP A 38 -16.57 29.04 -4.32
C TRP A 38 -16.99 27.61 -4.01
N LYS A 39 -18.03 27.07 -4.67
CA LYS A 39 -18.47 25.66 -4.53
C LYS A 39 -17.32 24.69 -4.79
N THR A 40 -16.61 24.87 -5.90
CA THR A 40 -15.48 24.01 -6.29
C THR A 40 -14.38 24.03 -5.23
N LYS A 41 -14.03 25.21 -4.73
CA LYS A 41 -13.01 25.38 -3.69
C LYS A 41 -13.43 24.76 -2.36
N THR A 42 -14.69 24.95 -1.96
CA THR A 42 -15.24 24.38 -0.71
C THR A 42 -15.30 22.86 -0.77
N ILE A 43 -15.77 22.28 -1.88
CA ILE A 43 -15.77 20.81 -2.09
C ILE A 43 -14.34 20.26 -2.00
N LYS A 44 -13.35 20.93 -2.61
CA LYS A 44 -11.94 20.51 -2.53
C LYS A 44 -11.42 20.51 -1.09
N LEU A 45 -11.73 21.56 -0.32
CA LEU A 45 -11.32 21.67 1.09
C LEU A 45 -11.98 20.61 1.97
N ILE A 46 -13.28 20.34 1.78
CA ILE A 46 -14.00 19.28 2.52
C ILE A 46 -13.37 17.91 2.21
N ARG A 47 -13.12 17.60 0.93
CA ARG A 47 -12.49 16.34 0.53
C ARG A 47 -11.10 16.19 1.16
N GLN A 48 -10.31 17.24 1.15
CA GLN A 48 -8.97 17.23 1.76
C GLN A 48 -9.05 16.99 3.27
N ALA A 49 -9.94 17.73 3.97
CA ALA A 49 -10.13 17.58 5.41
C ALA A 49 -10.55 16.15 5.78
N LEU A 50 -11.52 15.58 5.04
CA LEU A 50 -11.99 14.22 5.27
C LEU A 50 -10.88 13.18 5.08
N VAL A 51 -10.05 13.35 4.02
CA VAL A 51 -8.90 12.47 3.78
C VAL A 51 -7.87 12.60 4.92
N GLU A 52 -7.55 13.81 5.38
CA GLU A 52 -6.61 14.04 6.47
C GLU A 52 -7.09 13.44 7.80
N GLU A 53 -8.39 13.60 8.12
CA GLU A 53 -8.98 13.04 9.33
C GLU A 53 -9.04 11.50 9.27
N THR A 54 -9.42 10.95 8.13
CA THR A 54 -9.43 9.49 7.92
C THR A 54 -8.02 8.93 8.05
N GLN A 55 -7.02 9.59 7.48
CA GLN A 55 -5.62 9.19 7.56
C GLN A 55 -5.09 9.24 9.01
N ASN A 56 -5.44 10.28 9.77
CA ASN A 56 -5.05 10.40 11.18
C ASN A 56 -5.67 9.29 12.04
N ILE A 57 -6.96 8.97 11.83
CA ILE A 57 -7.62 7.86 12.53
C ILE A 57 -6.94 6.53 12.21
N ILE A 58 -6.63 6.29 10.93
CA ILE A 58 -5.90 5.10 10.49
C ILE A 58 -4.53 5.02 11.17
N GLU A 59 -3.77 6.11 11.21
CA GLU A 59 -2.46 6.16 11.86
C GLU A 59 -2.54 5.87 13.37
N GLN A 60 -3.52 6.43 14.07
CA GLN A 60 -3.74 6.15 15.50
C GLN A 60 -4.14 4.69 15.78
N ILE A 61 -4.86 4.05 14.85
CA ILE A 61 -5.18 2.62 14.94
C ILE A 61 -3.91 1.80 14.65
N GLU A 62 -3.12 2.17 13.65
CA GLU A 62 -1.88 1.49 13.26
C GLU A 62 -0.80 1.49 14.33
N GLU A 63 -0.70 2.55 15.14
CA GLU A 63 0.23 2.60 16.27
C GLU A 63 0.00 1.47 17.28
N LYS A 64 -1.20 0.90 17.30
CA LYS A 64 -1.57 -0.21 18.19
C LYS A 64 -1.22 -1.59 17.62
N PHE A 65 -0.85 -1.69 16.34
CA PHE A 65 -0.44 -2.97 15.76
C PHE A 65 0.98 -3.35 16.19
N ASN A 66 1.20 -4.65 16.39
CA ASN A 66 2.54 -5.19 16.64
C ASN A 66 3.38 -5.10 15.36
N LYS A 67 4.38 -4.21 15.35
CA LYS A 67 5.26 -3.94 14.20
C LYS A 67 6.50 -4.82 14.19
N ARG A 68 6.33 -6.13 14.29
CA ARG A 68 7.45 -7.07 14.42
C ARG A 68 7.18 -8.43 13.78
N VAL A 69 8.25 -9.09 13.36
CA VAL A 69 8.27 -10.51 13.00
C VAL A 69 8.96 -11.28 14.11
N ILE A 70 8.28 -12.30 14.65
CA ILE A 70 8.81 -13.17 15.70
C ILE A 70 9.07 -14.54 15.09
N ARG A 71 10.20 -15.15 15.45
CA ARG A 71 10.51 -16.54 15.14
C ARG A 71 10.38 -17.40 16.39
N TRP A 72 9.71 -18.53 16.24
CA TRP A 72 9.58 -19.57 17.27
C TRP A 72 10.26 -20.86 16.80
N TRP A 73 10.79 -21.61 17.75
CA TRP A 73 11.54 -22.87 17.50
C TRP A 73 10.99 -24.04 18.32
N ASN A 74 10.37 -23.75 19.46
CA ASN A 74 9.60 -24.65 20.32
C ASN A 74 8.72 -23.82 21.25
N GLU A 75 7.93 -24.46 22.11
CA GLU A 75 6.94 -23.80 23.00
C GLU A 75 7.53 -22.75 23.95
N SER A 76 8.85 -22.73 24.17
CA SER A 76 9.50 -21.88 25.18
C SER A 76 10.52 -20.88 24.61
N GLN A 77 10.93 -21.02 23.35
CA GLN A 77 11.98 -20.20 22.76
C GLN A 77 11.41 -19.33 21.64
N GLN A 78 11.69 -18.02 21.71
CA GLN A 78 11.26 -17.03 20.73
C GLN A 78 12.33 -15.94 20.56
N GLU A 79 12.39 -15.35 19.38
CA GLU A 79 13.18 -14.14 19.13
C GLU A 79 12.40 -13.14 18.29
N ILE A 80 12.65 -11.84 18.51
CA ILE A 80 12.23 -10.80 17.57
C ILE A 80 13.26 -10.80 16.44
N LEU A 81 12.82 -11.26 15.27
CA LEU A 81 13.67 -11.35 14.09
C LEU A 81 13.78 -9.99 13.37
N ILE A 82 12.67 -9.26 13.35
CA ILE A 82 12.55 -7.94 12.70
C ILE A 82 11.65 -7.07 13.56
N ASP A 83 12.11 -5.87 13.87
CA ASP A 83 11.33 -4.83 14.55
C ASP A 83 10.98 -3.66 13.62
N ASN A 84 10.05 -2.82 14.07
CA ASN A 84 9.59 -1.62 13.37
C ASN A 84 9.19 -1.84 11.89
N VAL A 85 8.48 -2.93 11.64
CA VAL A 85 8.00 -3.32 10.31
C VAL A 85 6.48 -3.43 10.28
N SER A 86 5.85 -2.73 9.33
CA SER A 86 4.43 -2.91 9.03
C SER A 86 4.24 -4.11 8.09
N CYS A 87 4.51 -5.30 8.62
CA CYS A 87 4.52 -6.55 7.86
C CYS A 87 3.12 -6.97 7.46
N HIS A 88 2.86 -7.10 6.15
CA HIS A 88 1.66 -7.78 5.62
C HIS A 88 2.02 -9.11 4.93
N GLY A 89 3.16 -9.15 4.23
CA GLY A 89 3.65 -10.33 3.53
C GLY A 89 4.98 -10.79 4.08
N LEU A 90 5.10 -12.09 4.33
CA LEU A 90 6.32 -12.78 4.74
C LEU A 90 6.53 -14.00 3.85
N ALA A 91 7.75 -14.15 3.34
CA ALA A 91 8.21 -15.37 2.65
C ALA A 91 9.65 -15.67 3.04
N MET A 92 10.08 -16.91 2.84
CA MET A 92 11.45 -17.35 3.12
C MET A 92 12.10 -17.82 1.82
N ASP A 93 13.39 -17.56 1.65
CA ASP A 93 14.17 -18.28 0.63
C ASP A 93 14.62 -19.66 1.12
N LYS A 94 15.26 -20.43 0.23
CA LYS A 94 15.81 -21.76 0.52
C LYS A 94 16.85 -21.80 1.64
N ASP A 95 17.50 -20.67 1.92
CA ASP A 95 18.54 -20.55 2.95
C ASP A 95 17.93 -20.11 4.30
N GLY A 96 16.60 -19.93 4.35
CA GLY A 96 15.87 -19.54 5.56
C GLY A 96 15.94 -18.04 5.86
N TYR A 97 16.25 -17.20 4.87
CA TYR A 97 16.23 -15.74 5.04
C TYR A 97 14.84 -15.16 4.72
N PRO A 98 14.23 -14.42 5.65
CA PRO A 98 12.91 -13.83 5.42
C PRO A 98 12.96 -12.65 4.45
N TYR A 99 11.94 -12.58 3.62
CA TYR A 99 11.57 -11.43 2.81
C TYR A 99 10.27 -10.89 3.37
N VAL A 100 10.27 -9.62 3.75
CA VAL A 100 9.14 -8.96 4.40
C VAL A 100 8.73 -7.75 3.60
N SER A 101 7.44 -7.66 3.29
CA SER A 101 6.86 -6.43 2.75
C SER A 101 6.53 -5.47 3.89
N ASP A 102 6.99 -4.23 3.76
CA ASP A 102 6.52 -3.13 4.58
C ASP A 102 5.52 -2.33 3.76
N TRP A 103 4.24 -2.49 4.10
CA TRP A 103 3.18 -1.88 3.30
C TRP A 103 3.22 -0.35 3.36
N LYS A 104 3.62 0.21 4.51
CA LYS A 104 3.69 1.65 4.77
C LYS A 104 4.87 2.29 4.07
N LYS A 105 6.00 1.59 4.01
CA LYS A 105 7.20 2.03 3.28
C LYS A 105 7.18 1.67 1.79
N HIS A 106 6.17 0.92 1.33
CA HIS A 106 6.04 0.49 -0.06
C HIS A 106 7.30 -0.22 -0.57
N GLU A 107 7.81 -1.14 0.24
CA GLU A 107 9.07 -1.83 -0.03
C GLU A 107 8.99 -3.30 0.39
N VAL A 108 9.91 -4.09 -0.17
CA VAL A 108 10.21 -5.44 0.30
C VAL A 108 11.69 -5.49 0.62
N ARG A 109 12.00 -6.04 1.80
CA ARG A 109 13.37 -6.21 2.28
C ARG A 109 13.64 -7.67 2.59
N LYS A 110 14.86 -8.12 2.28
CA LYS A 110 15.40 -9.41 2.68
C LYS A 110 16.25 -9.24 3.93
N TRP A 111 15.96 -9.99 4.98
CA TRP A 111 16.76 -9.97 6.21
C TRP A 111 17.78 -11.10 6.24
N LYS A 112 19.06 -10.72 6.34
CA LYS A 112 20.17 -11.66 6.51
C LYS A 112 21.03 -11.19 7.66
N MET A 113 21.26 -12.06 8.65
CA MET A 113 22.11 -11.77 9.82
C MET A 113 21.68 -10.50 10.58
N GLY A 114 20.36 -10.26 10.69
CA GLY A 114 19.79 -9.08 11.35
C GLY A 114 19.66 -7.84 10.46
N GLU A 115 20.24 -7.83 9.26
CA GLU A 115 20.20 -6.67 8.37
C GLU A 115 19.15 -6.83 7.25
N GLY A 116 18.25 -5.84 7.13
CA GLY A 116 17.22 -5.77 6.10
C GLY A 116 17.67 -5.02 4.84
N LYS A 117 18.05 -5.75 3.79
CA LYS A 117 18.42 -5.20 2.48
C LYS A 117 17.18 -4.97 1.61
N LEU A 118 17.02 -3.76 1.05
CA LEU A 118 15.98 -3.46 0.06
C LEU A 118 16.15 -4.34 -1.20
N VAL A 119 15.08 -5.02 -1.59
CA VAL A 119 15.07 -5.91 -2.78
C VAL A 119 13.99 -5.56 -3.79
N ALA A 120 12.94 -4.83 -3.39
CA ALA A 120 11.93 -4.29 -4.29
C ALA A 120 11.24 -3.06 -3.69
N GLY A 121 10.73 -2.16 -4.55
CA GLY A 121 10.07 -0.93 -4.12
C GLY A 121 11.01 0.13 -3.56
N GLY A 122 10.56 0.88 -2.55
CA GLY A 122 11.34 1.92 -1.88
C GLY A 122 11.41 3.27 -2.62
N ASN A 123 10.78 3.40 -3.78
CA ASN A 123 10.74 4.65 -4.57
C ASN A 123 9.36 5.33 -4.53
N GLY A 124 8.67 5.20 -3.41
CA GLY A 124 7.32 5.71 -3.21
C GLY A 124 6.24 4.85 -3.88
N ARG A 125 4.99 5.31 -3.73
CA ARG A 125 3.81 4.62 -4.28
C ARG A 125 3.73 4.72 -5.79
N GLY A 126 3.44 3.61 -6.46
CA GLY A 126 3.13 3.62 -7.88
C GLY A 126 3.25 2.26 -8.54
N ASN A 127 3.01 2.25 -9.85
CA ASN A 127 3.01 1.05 -10.70
C ASN A 127 4.28 0.92 -11.56
N ASN A 128 5.29 1.76 -11.32
CA ASN A 128 6.58 1.65 -12.00
C ASN A 128 7.36 0.44 -11.47
N LEU A 129 8.32 -0.06 -12.26
CA LEU A 129 9.10 -1.27 -11.95
C LEU A 129 9.80 -1.24 -10.58
N ASN A 130 10.19 -0.05 -10.11
CA ASN A 130 10.89 0.17 -8.84
C ASN A 130 9.99 0.76 -7.74
N GLN A 131 8.67 0.77 -7.94
CA GLN A 131 7.68 1.27 -6.99
C GLN A 131 6.76 0.13 -6.57
N LEU A 132 6.19 0.24 -5.38
CA LEU A 132 5.13 -0.65 -4.90
C LEU A 132 4.00 0.20 -4.33
N TYR A 133 2.82 -0.38 -4.18
CA TYR A 133 1.72 0.29 -3.50
C TYR A 133 1.00 -0.71 -2.61
N HIS A 134 1.13 -0.52 -1.29
CA HIS A 134 0.63 -1.44 -0.26
C HIS A 134 0.92 -2.92 -0.57
N PRO A 135 2.21 -3.34 -0.65
CA PRO A 135 2.54 -4.73 -0.91
C PRO A 135 2.04 -5.66 0.22
N GLU A 136 0.99 -6.42 -0.06
CA GLU A 136 0.35 -7.30 0.92
C GLU A 136 0.96 -8.70 0.99
N ARG A 137 1.53 -9.18 -0.10
CA ARG A 137 2.10 -10.53 -0.19
C ARG A 137 3.49 -10.47 -0.78
N VAL A 138 4.35 -11.36 -0.29
CA VAL A 138 5.67 -11.63 -0.85
C VAL A 138 5.69 -13.11 -1.22
N ILE A 139 6.18 -13.42 -2.41
CA ILE A 139 6.43 -14.79 -2.85
C ILE A 139 7.87 -14.82 -3.31
N VAL A 140 8.65 -15.74 -2.75
CA VAL A 140 10.03 -15.97 -3.15
C VAL A 140 10.07 -17.31 -3.87
N ASP A 141 10.45 -17.28 -5.13
CA ASP A 141 10.74 -18.49 -5.89
C ASP A 141 12.00 -19.16 -5.29
N LYS A 142 11.86 -20.38 -4.79
CA LYS A 142 12.89 -21.10 -4.04
C LYS A 142 14.14 -21.38 -4.88
N CYS A 143 14.05 -21.30 -6.22
CA CYS A 143 15.17 -21.53 -7.12
C CYS A 143 15.97 -20.27 -7.49
N GLY A 144 15.64 -19.09 -6.92
CA GLY A 144 16.41 -17.87 -7.19
C GLY A 144 16.47 -17.54 -8.68
N GLY A 145 15.31 -17.34 -9.31
CA GLY A 145 15.21 -17.11 -10.75
C GLY A 145 15.90 -15.82 -11.21
N LYS A 146 17.17 -15.91 -11.63
CA LYS A 146 17.71 -15.01 -12.65
C LYS A 146 17.17 -15.44 -14.02
N GLY A 147 16.04 -14.87 -14.40
CA GLY A 147 15.56 -14.83 -15.79
C GLY A 147 14.68 -15.99 -16.24
N SER A 148 13.36 -15.83 -16.10
CA SER A 148 12.28 -16.48 -16.88
C SER A 148 10.89 -15.85 -16.65
N ASN A 149 10.79 -14.84 -15.76
CA ASN A 149 9.59 -14.48 -14.99
C ASN A 149 8.62 -13.49 -15.68
N GLN A 150 8.65 -13.38 -17.01
CA GLN A 150 7.66 -12.59 -17.75
C GLN A 150 6.71 -13.56 -18.44
N LEU A 151 5.50 -13.68 -17.89
CA LEU A 151 4.39 -14.38 -18.53
C LEU A 151 3.68 -13.43 -19.48
N SER A 152 3.26 -13.93 -20.63
CA SER A 152 2.49 -13.22 -21.65
C SER A 152 1.18 -13.99 -21.88
N TYR A 153 0.07 -13.40 -21.43
CA TYR A 153 -1.28 -13.94 -21.60
C TYR A 153 -1.48 -15.41 -21.17
N PRO A 154 -1.21 -15.80 -19.91
CA PRO A 154 -1.36 -17.20 -19.51
C PRO A 154 -2.84 -17.59 -19.33
N PRO A 155 -3.40 -18.52 -20.15
CA PRO A 155 -4.82 -18.88 -20.06
C PRO A 155 -5.12 -19.89 -18.93
N GLY A 156 -4.09 -20.54 -18.35
CA GLY A 156 -4.28 -21.57 -17.35
C GLY A 156 -3.01 -21.99 -16.63
N LEU A 157 -3.21 -22.54 -15.43
CA LEU A 157 -2.17 -23.09 -14.56
C LEU A 157 -2.63 -24.41 -13.93
N SER A 158 -1.70 -25.31 -13.60
CA SER A 158 -1.96 -26.60 -12.95
C SER A 158 -0.77 -27.03 -12.09
N PHE A 159 -1.00 -27.90 -11.11
CA PHE A 159 0.03 -28.45 -10.24
C PHE A 159 0.23 -29.95 -10.52
N ASP A 160 1.47 -30.45 -10.44
CA ASP A 160 1.72 -31.89 -10.36
C ASP A 160 1.65 -32.42 -8.91
N ALA A 161 1.75 -33.74 -8.75
CA ALA A 161 1.65 -34.40 -7.45
C ALA A 161 2.80 -34.03 -6.51
N GLU A 162 3.93 -33.61 -7.08
CA GLU A 162 5.12 -33.13 -6.40
C GLU A 162 5.05 -31.63 -6.09
N GLY A 163 3.95 -30.94 -6.45
CA GLY A 163 3.70 -29.53 -6.12
C GLY A 163 4.36 -28.52 -7.07
N ASN A 164 4.93 -28.96 -8.18
CA ASN A 164 5.43 -28.05 -9.21
C ASN A 164 4.27 -27.37 -9.94
N LEU A 165 4.43 -26.09 -10.26
CA LEU A 165 3.45 -25.30 -10.99
C LEU A 165 3.77 -25.26 -12.48
N TYR A 166 2.82 -25.68 -13.31
CA TYR A 166 2.88 -25.57 -14.75
C TYR A 166 2.00 -24.41 -15.19
N ILE A 167 2.57 -23.49 -15.96
CA ILE A 167 1.85 -22.34 -16.54
C ILE A 167 1.93 -22.44 -18.05
N VAL A 168 0.77 -22.36 -18.71
CA VAL A 168 0.71 -22.15 -20.16
C VAL A 168 1.01 -20.67 -20.40
N ASP A 169 2.16 -20.35 -20.98
CA ASP A 169 2.60 -18.99 -21.28
C ASP A 169 2.32 -18.70 -22.76
N PHE A 170 1.04 -18.53 -23.08
CA PHE A 170 0.51 -18.58 -24.45
C PHE A 170 1.13 -17.51 -25.37
N GLY A 171 1.26 -16.28 -24.88
CA GLY A 171 1.84 -15.17 -25.64
C GLY A 171 3.34 -15.34 -25.92
N ASN A 172 4.02 -16.24 -25.19
CA ASN A 172 5.40 -16.64 -25.45
C ASN A 172 5.51 -18.04 -26.06
N VAL A 173 4.39 -18.69 -26.39
CA VAL A 173 4.30 -20.00 -27.05
C VAL A 173 5.12 -21.07 -26.31
N ARG A 174 5.01 -21.14 -24.99
CA ARG A 174 5.71 -22.13 -24.15
C ARG A 174 4.86 -22.60 -22.97
N ILE A 175 5.25 -23.72 -22.37
CA ILE A 175 4.81 -24.12 -21.04
C ILE A 175 6.02 -23.99 -20.11
N GLN A 176 5.83 -23.29 -18.99
CA GLN A 176 6.87 -23.14 -17.98
C GLN A 176 6.54 -23.98 -16.75
N LYS A 177 7.51 -24.78 -16.31
CA LYS A 177 7.48 -25.49 -15.03
C LYS A 177 8.22 -24.65 -14.00
N PHE A 178 7.55 -24.34 -12.90
CA PHE A 178 8.15 -23.74 -11.72
C PHE A 178 8.23 -24.81 -10.65
N ASP A 179 9.45 -25.05 -10.19
CA ASP A 179 9.67 -25.91 -9.05
C ASP A 179 9.35 -25.13 -7.77
N LEU A 180 8.26 -25.51 -7.10
CA LEU A 180 7.80 -24.85 -5.88
C LEU A 180 8.18 -25.64 -4.62
N VAL A 181 8.77 -26.84 -4.79
CA VAL A 181 9.09 -27.77 -3.72
C VAL A 181 10.57 -28.14 -3.79
N CYS A 182 11.34 -27.67 -2.81
CA CYS A 182 12.69 -28.20 -2.58
C CYS A 182 12.63 -29.43 -1.70
#